data_AF-A0A645DLE8-F1
#
_entry.id   AF-A0A645DLE8-F1
#
_cell.length_a   1.000
_cell.length_b   1.000
_cell.length_c   1.000
_cell.angle_alpha   90.00
_cell.angle_beta   90.00
_cell.angle_gamma   90.00
#
_symmetry.space_group_name_H-M   'P 1'
#
loop_
_entity.id
_entity.type
_entity.pdbx_description
1 polymer ?
#
loop_
_entity_poly.entity_id
_entity_poly.type
_entity_poly.pdbx_seq_one_letter_code
_entity_poly.pdbx_strand_id
1 'polypeptide(L)'
;MPREMLHDLLKDGFVGDIAMIPFKKDGTWKDNGNVIGIDGETLKKIPNVVIICKGAEKTNAVIGAIHTGCVDTVIIDKEIALEIAKQYKLVKER
;
A
#
# COMPACT_ATOMS: atom_id res chain seq x y z
N MET A 1 8.78 6.24 12.96
CA MET A 1 8.58 4.86 13.46
C MET A 1 9.92 4.30 13.94
N PRO A 2 10.04 3.78 15.18
CA PRO A 2 11.25 3.12 15.66
C PRO A 2 11.62 1.89 14.81
N ARG A 3 12.91 1.55 14.72
CA ARG A 3 13.39 0.42 13.89
C ARG A 3 12.81 -0.93 14.31
N GLU A 4 12.69 -1.17 15.62
CA GLU A 4 12.10 -2.40 16.17
C GLU A 4 10.64 -2.55 15.74
N MET A 5 9.84 -1.48 15.88
CA MET A 5 8.44 -1.46 15.43
C MET A 5 8.32 -1.72 13.92
N LEU A 6 9.22 -1.14 13.10
CA LEU A 6 9.24 -1.42 11.66
C LEU A 6 9.55 -2.90 11.38
N HIS A 7 10.52 -3.48 12.08
CA HIS A 7 10.84 -4.90 11.94
C HIS A 7 9.67 -5.81 12.29
N ASP A 8 8.94 -5.49 13.35
CA ASP A 8 7.77 -6.28 13.77
C ASP A 8 6.64 -6.20 12.74
N LEU A 9 6.36 -5.01 12.20
CA LEU A 9 5.39 -4.85 11.11
C LEU A 9 5.79 -5.65 9.85
N LEU A 10 7.06 -5.60 9.47
CA LEU A 10 7.55 -6.37 8.31
C LEU A 10 7.43 -7.88 8.56
N LYS A 11 7.73 -8.37 9.78
CA LYS A 11 7.55 -9.77 10.17
C LYS A 11 6.08 -10.20 10.13
N ASP A 12 5.17 -9.31 10.51
CA ASP A 12 3.72 -9.54 10.50
C ASP A 12 3.09 -9.47 9.09
N GLY A 13 3.91 -9.22 8.07
CA GLY A 13 3.51 -9.20 6.66
C GLY A 13 2.92 -7.87 6.19
N PHE A 14 3.11 -6.79 6.95
CA PHE A 14 2.78 -5.45 6.47
C PHE A 14 3.75 -5.04 5.37
N VAL A 15 3.21 -4.42 4.32
CA VAL A 15 3.96 -4.09 3.10
C VAL A 15 4.07 -2.58 2.86
N GLY A 16 3.35 -1.78 3.63
CA GLY A 16 3.36 -0.32 3.57
C GLY A 16 2.36 0.30 4.54
N ASP A 17 2.20 1.61 4.46
CA ASP A 17 1.18 2.37 5.19
C ASP A 17 0.55 3.47 4.31
N ILE A 18 -0.70 3.83 4.60
CA ILE A 18 -1.33 5.05 4.10
C ILE A 18 -1.59 5.93 5.33
N ALA A 19 -1.03 7.15 5.34
CA ALA A 19 -1.17 8.08 6.45
C ALA A 19 -0.81 7.46 7.82
N MET A 20 0.26 6.66 7.88
CA MET A 20 0.71 5.93 9.08
C MET A 20 -0.20 4.78 9.54
N ILE A 21 -1.18 4.36 8.73
CA ILE A 21 -1.99 3.15 8.95
C ILE A 21 -1.35 1.98 8.18
N PRO A 22 -0.69 1.02 8.84
CA PRO A 22 -0.06 -0.09 8.16
C PRO A 22 -1.09 -1.02 7.49
N PHE A 23 -0.77 -1.52 6.30
CA PHE A 23 -1.58 -2.50 5.57
C PHE A 23 -0.75 -3.68 5.04
N LYS A 24 -1.42 -4.81 4.85
CA LYS A 24 -0.88 -6.03 4.23
C LYS A 24 -1.16 -6.05 2.72
N LYS A 25 -0.51 -6.97 1.99
CA LYS A 25 -0.66 -7.09 0.53
C LYS A 25 -2.10 -7.39 0.09
N ASP A 26 -2.90 -8.04 0.95
CA ASP A 26 -4.31 -8.33 0.70
C ASP A 26 -5.26 -7.16 1.02
N GLY A 27 -4.72 -6.01 1.47
CA GLY A 27 -5.50 -4.83 1.83
C GLY A 27 -5.92 -4.76 3.30
N THR A 28 -5.66 -5.79 4.11
CA THR A 28 -6.00 -5.77 5.53
C THR A 28 -5.12 -4.75 6.26
N TRP A 29 -5.76 -3.79 6.94
CA TRP A 29 -5.06 -2.81 7.77
C TRP A 29 -5.18 -3.09 9.26
N LYS A 30 -4.33 -2.43 10.05
CA LYS A 30 -4.42 -2.42 11.51
C LYS A 30 -4.23 -0.99 12.00
N ASP A 31 -5.29 -0.42 12.57
CA ASP A 31 -5.15 0.80 13.34
C ASP A 31 -4.51 0.46 14.69
N ASN A 32 -3.41 1.13 15.02
CA ASN A 32 -2.67 0.90 16.25
C ASN A 32 -3.03 1.92 17.35
N GLY A 33 -3.97 2.84 17.14
CA GLY A 33 -4.48 3.78 18.14
C GLY A 33 -3.47 4.81 18.67
N ASN A 34 -2.21 4.70 18.25
CA ASN A 34 -1.07 5.51 18.71
C ASN A 34 -0.72 6.64 17.72
N VAL A 35 -1.56 6.84 16.70
CA VAL A 35 -1.39 7.87 15.67
C VAL A 35 -2.55 8.84 15.80
N ILE A 36 -2.25 10.12 16.01
CA ILE A 36 -3.24 11.19 15.84
C ILE A 36 -3.29 11.51 14.35
N GLY A 37 -4.31 11.02 13.66
CA GLY A 37 -4.43 11.13 12.20
C GLY A 37 -5.79 10.70 11.70
N ILE A 38 -5.90 10.54 10.38
CA ILE A 38 -7.07 9.94 9.76
C ILE A 38 -7.13 8.45 10.12
N ASP A 39 -8.30 7.94 10.49
CA ASP A 39 -8.52 6.50 10.64
C ASP A 39 -8.95 5.87 9.31
N GLY A 40 -8.90 4.54 9.24
CA GLY A 40 -9.25 3.82 8.01
C GLY A 40 -10.70 4.06 7.56
N GLU A 41 -11.64 4.09 8.50
CA GLU A 41 -13.06 4.28 8.19
C GLU A 41 -13.36 5.69 7.64
N THR A 42 -12.58 6.68 8.04
CA THR A 42 -12.61 8.03 7.49
C THR A 42 -11.95 8.06 6.12
N LEU A 43 -10.80 7.39 5.96
CA LEU A 43 -10.09 7.29 4.67
C LEU A 43 -10.99 6.71 3.57
N LYS A 44 -11.78 5.65 3.86
CA LYS A 44 -12.78 5.06 2.93
C LYS A 44 -13.88 6.02 2.47
N LYS A 45 -14.20 7.04 3.26
CA LYS A 45 -15.27 8.00 2.97
C LYS A 45 -14.77 9.18 2.13
N ILE A 46 -13.46 9.32 1.96
CA ILE A 46 -12.90 10.36 1.12
C ILE A 46 -13.29 10.05 -0.33
N PRO A 47 -13.93 10.99 -1.05
CA PRO A 47 -14.47 10.71 -2.38
C PRO A 47 -13.40 10.53 -3.47
N ASN A 48 -12.15 10.93 -3.20
CA ASN A 48 -11.04 10.76 -4.11
C ASN A 48 -9.72 10.68 -3.34
N VAL A 49 -9.19 9.48 -3.21
CA VAL A 49 -7.88 9.18 -2.63
C VAL A 49 -6.88 8.90 -3.76
N VAL A 50 -5.85 9.74 -3.82
CA VAL A 50 -4.76 9.63 -4.78
C VAL A 50 -3.50 9.21 -4.07
N ILE A 51 -2.86 8.12 -4.52
CA ILE A 51 -1.53 7.71 -4.05
C ILE A 51 -0.47 7.92 -5.14
N ILE A 52 0.75 8.27 -4.71
CA ILE A 52 1.89 8.48 -5.61
C ILE A 52 3.05 7.64 -5.10
N CYS A 53 3.62 6.79 -5.95
CA CYS A 53 4.70 5.88 -5.59
C CYS A 53 5.76 5.80 -6.69
N LYS A 54 7.01 5.53 -6.30
CA LYS A 54 8.17 5.35 -7.18
C LYS A 54 9.12 4.32 -6.57
N GLY A 55 9.73 3.48 -7.41
CA GLY A 55 10.70 2.44 -7.03
C GLY A 55 10.09 1.04 -6.96
N ALA A 56 10.71 0.08 -7.64
CA ALA A 56 10.24 -1.31 -7.73
C ALA A 56 10.05 -1.98 -6.36
N GLU A 57 10.82 -1.58 -5.34
CA GLU A 57 10.71 -2.10 -3.97
C GLU A 57 9.34 -1.82 -3.32
N LYS A 58 8.58 -0.85 -3.84
CA LYS A 58 7.25 -0.49 -3.35
C LYS A 58 6.11 -1.23 -4.03
N THR A 59 6.41 -2.15 -4.96
CA THR A 59 5.37 -2.85 -5.74
C THR A 59 4.32 -3.53 -4.86
N ASN A 60 4.74 -4.24 -3.82
CA ASN A 60 3.79 -4.89 -2.90
C ASN A 60 3.00 -3.87 -2.07
N ALA A 61 3.58 -2.72 -1.73
CA ALA A 61 2.89 -1.64 -1.05
C ALA A 61 1.79 -1.05 -1.94
N VAL A 62 2.08 -0.80 -3.23
CA VAL A 62 1.08 -0.29 -4.18
C VAL A 62 -0.07 -1.28 -4.35
N ILE A 63 0.24 -2.58 -4.53
CA ILE A 63 -0.79 -3.62 -4.64
C ILE A 63 -1.65 -3.68 -3.37
N GLY A 64 -1.01 -3.67 -2.19
CA GLY A 64 -1.72 -3.68 -0.92
C GLY A 64 -2.61 -2.45 -0.73
N ALA A 65 -2.11 -1.25 -1.10
CA ALA A 65 -2.87 0.00 -1.05
C ALA A 65 -4.12 -0.06 -1.92
N ILE A 66 -4.02 -0.60 -3.14
CA ILE A 66 -5.19 -0.83 -4.02
C ILE A 66 -6.19 -1.78 -3.36
N HIS A 67 -5.72 -2.89 -2.79
CA HIS A 67 -6.59 -3.87 -2.14
C HIS A 67 -7.24 -3.38 -0.85
N THR A 68 -6.79 -2.27 -0.24
CA THR A 68 -7.52 -1.64 0.89
C THR A 68 -8.93 -1.19 0.50
N GLY A 69 -9.19 -1.02 -0.81
CA GLY A 69 -10.45 -0.47 -1.32
C GLY A 69 -10.61 1.04 -1.07
N CYS A 70 -9.57 1.71 -0.59
CA CYS A 70 -9.61 3.14 -0.27
C CYS A 70 -9.01 4.03 -1.34
N VAL A 71 -8.34 3.46 -2.35
CA VAL A 71 -7.55 4.21 -3.33
C VAL A 71 -8.30 4.30 -4.66
N ASP A 72 -8.57 5.52 -5.11
CA ASP A 72 -9.28 5.78 -6.37
C ASP A 72 -8.32 5.98 -7.55
N THR A 73 -7.19 6.64 -7.30
CA THR A 73 -6.19 6.94 -8.33
C THR A 73 -4.79 6.55 -7.88
N VAL A 74 -4.07 5.84 -8.76
CA VAL A 74 -2.69 5.39 -8.53
C VAL A 74 -1.76 6.06 -9.55
N ILE A 75 -0.78 6.80 -9.07
CA ILE A 75 0.29 7.38 -9.90
C ILE A 75 1.59 6.65 -9.57
N ILE A 76 2.14 5.93 -10.55
CA ILE A 76 3.33 5.09 -10.40
C ILE A 76 4.31 5.30 -11.55
N ASP A 77 5.57 4.95 -11.31
CA ASP A 77 6.59 4.89 -12.36
C ASP A 77 6.50 3.61 -13.20
N LYS A 78 7.32 3.58 -14.26
CA LYS A 78 7.41 2.43 -15.18
C LYS A 78 7.89 1.15 -14.47
N GLU A 79 8.76 1.28 -13.47
CA GLU A 79 9.34 0.12 -12.77
C GLU A 79 8.26 -0.63 -11.98
N ILE A 80 7.45 0.08 -11.19
CA ILE A 80 6.32 -0.50 -10.48
C ILE A 80 5.31 -1.07 -11.48
N ALA A 81 4.98 -0.33 -12.55
CA ALA A 81 4.02 -0.79 -13.55
C ALA A 81 4.44 -2.12 -14.21
N LEU A 82 5.72 -2.26 -14.55
CA LEU A 82 6.27 -3.50 -15.10
C LEU A 82 6.20 -4.66 -14.10
N GLU A 83 6.52 -4.42 -12.82
CA GLU A 83 6.45 -5.49 -11.83
C GLU A 83 5.02 -5.93 -11.50
N ILE A 84 4.06 -5.01 -11.46
CA ILE A 84 2.64 -5.36 -11.37
C ILE A 84 2.25 -6.21 -12.58
N ALA A 85 2.62 -5.78 -13.79
CA ALA A 85 2.27 -6.48 -15.01
C ALA A 85 2.86 -7.91 -15.06
N LYS A 86 4.06 -8.13 -14.53
CA LYS A 86 4.65 -9.47 -14.36
C LYS A 86 3.89 -10.30 -13.33
N GLN A 87 3.63 -9.75 -12.14
CA GLN A 87 2.94 -10.47 -11.05
C GLN A 87 1.53 -10.93 -11.46
N TYR A 88 0.82 -10.10 -12.23
CA TYR A 88 -0.52 -10.40 -12.74
C TYR A 88 -0.53 -11.04 -14.14
N LYS A 89 0.64 -11.36 -14.71
CA LYS A 89 0.79 -11.99 -16.03
C LYS A 89 0.06 -11.22 -17.15
N LEU A 90 0.08 -9.89 -17.07
CA LEU A 90 -0.58 -8.98 -18.02
C LEU A 90 0.23 -8.76 -19.29
N VAL A 91 1.54 -9.04 -19.26
CA VAL A 91 2.40 -8.98 -20.45
C VAL A 91 2.43 -10.36 -21.10
N LYS A 92 2.00 -10.45 -22.36
CA LYS A 92 2.22 -11.64 -23.19
C LYS A 92 3.71 -11.76 -23.51
N GLU A 93 4.30 -12.93 -23.30
CA GLU A 93 5.60 -13.27 -23.87
C GLU A 93 5.49 -13.09 -25.40
N ARG A 94 6.39 -12.27 -25.95
CA ARG A 94 6.52 -12.08 -27.40
C ARG A 94 7.37 -13.19 -27.99
#